data_AF-A0A382AMV9-F1
#
_entry.id   AF-A0A382AMV9-F1
#
_cell.length_a   1.000
_cell.length_b   1.000
_cell.length_c   1.000
_cell.angle_alpha   90.00
_cell.angle_beta   90.00
_cell.angle_gamma   90.00
#
_symmetry.space_group_name_H-M   'P 1'
#
loop_
_entity.id
_entity.type
_entity.pdbx_description
1 polymer ?
#
loop_
_entity_poly.entity_id
_entity_poly.type
_entity_poly.pdbx_seq_one_letter_code
_entity_poly.pdbx_strand_id
1 'polypeptide(L)' 'MPVCAKCKNKVPKVYNCEHTDDQDYCSDCYTELHYYITEQ' A
#
# COMPACT_ATOMS: atom_id res chain seq x y z
N MET A 1 -12.58 5.05 -8.46
CA MET A 1 -11.48 5.27 -7.50
C MET A 1 -11.17 3.94 -6.84
N PRO A 2 -9.92 3.47 -6.90
CA PRO A 2 -9.49 2.26 -6.20
C PRO A 2 -9.61 2.42 -4.68
N VAL A 3 -9.65 1.29 -3.97
CA VAL A 3 -9.79 1.22 -2.52
C VAL A 3 -8.52 0.62 -1.94
N CYS A 4 -7.92 1.27 -0.95
CA CYS A 4 -6.76 0.74 -0.25
C CYS A 4 -7.13 -0.52 0.56
N ALA A 5 -6.36 -1.59 0.40
CA ALA A 5 -6.57 -2.85 1.09
C ALA A 5 -6.43 -2.74 2.62
N LYS A 6 -5.52 -1.87 3.11
CA LYS A 6 -5.28 -1.63 4.56
C LYS A 6 -6.35 -0.76 5.21
N CYS A 7 -6.47 0.50 4.75
CA CYS A 7 -7.30 1.50 5.42
C CYS A 7 -8.72 1.60 4.87
N LYS A 8 -9.06 0.83 3.82
CA LYS A 8 -10.39 0.80 3.18
C LYS A 8 -10.89 2.15 2.64
N ASN A 9 -10.01 3.15 2.54
CA ASN A 9 -10.32 4.45 1.96
C ASN A 9 -10.31 4.39 0.43
N LYS A 10 -11.22 5.16 -0.18
CA LYS A 10 -11.21 5.43 -1.63
C LYS A 10 -10.13 6.47 -1.91
N VAL A 11 -9.16 6.11 -2.74
CA VAL A 11 -8.03 6.97 -3.08
C VAL A 11 -7.94 7.14 -4.60
N PRO A 12 -7.37 8.25 -5.09
CA PRO A 12 -7.23 8.48 -6.53
C PRO A 12 -6.19 7.54 -7.15
N LYS A 13 -5.21 7.07 -6.38
CA LYS A 13 -4.12 6.22 -6.83
C LYS A 13 -3.78 5.18 -5.76
N VAL A 14 -3.50 3.96 -6.21
CA VAL A 14 -2.98 2.86 -5.39
C VAL A 14 -1.67 2.36 -5.96
N TYR A 15 -0.93 1.64 -5.14
CA TYR A 15 0.38 1.09 -5.40
C TYR A 15 0.41 -0.36 -4.90
N ASN A 16 1.04 -1.23 -5.67
CA ASN A 16 1.32 -2.62 -5.32
C ASN A 16 2.77 -2.95 -5.70
N CYS A 17 3.35 -3.94 -5.01
CA CYS A 17 4.67 -4.50 -5.27
C CYS A 17 4.70 -5.98 -4.85
N GLU A 18 5.82 -6.66 -5.10
CA GLU A 18 5.99 -8.09 -4.77
C GLU A 18 5.79 -8.39 -3.27
N HIS A 19 6.01 -7.40 -2.38
CA HIS A 19 5.81 -7.54 -0.94
C HIS A 19 4.38 -7.27 -0.46
N THR A 20 3.47 -6.94 -1.38
CA THR A 20 2.07 -6.61 -1.07
C THR A 20 1.10 -7.74 -1.36
N ASP A 21 1.58 -8.92 -1.78
CA ASP A 21 0.74 -10.06 -2.19
C ASP A 21 -0.36 -9.65 -3.20
N ASP A 22 0.02 -8.87 -4.21
CA ASP A 22 -0.88 -8.28 -5.22
C ASP A 22 -2.02 -7.40 -4.66
N GLN A 23 -1.90 -6.93 -3.42
CA GLN A 23 -2.88 -6.02 -2.82
C GLN A 23 -2.55 -4.55 -3.13
N ASP A 24 -3.60 -3.79 -3.40
CA ASP A 24 -3.52 -2.36 -3.70
C ASP A 24 -3.52 -1.52 -2.42
N TYR A 25 -2.48 -0.72 -2.20
CA TYR A 25 -2.35 0.17 -1.05
C TYR A 25 -2.31 1.65 -1.48
N CYS A 26 -2.80 2.56 -0.63
CA CYS A 26 -2.55 3.99 -0.83
C CYS A 26 -1.07 4.33 -0.56
N SER A 27 -0.62 5.53 -0.96
CA SER A 27 0.76 6.00 -0.78
C SER A 27 1.26 5.82 0.66
N ASP A 28 0.41 6.14 1.64
CA ASP A 28 0.81 6.16 3.04
C ASP A 28 1.00 4.74 3.57
N CYS A 29 0.03 3.86 3.31
CA CYS A 29 0.10 2.45 3.71
C CYS A 29 1.21 1.70 2.96
N TYR A 30 1.45 2.05 1.69
CA TYR A 30 2.55 1.52 0.90
C TYR A 30 3.91 1.96 1.45
N THR A 31 4.07 3.25 1.81
CA THR A 31 5.31 3.79 2.37
C THR A 31 5.62 3.18 3.73
N GLU A 32 4.61 3.05 4.60
CA GLU A 32 4.75 2.40 5.91
C GLU A 32 5.21 0.95 5.76
N LEU A 33 4.59 0.18 4.85
CA LEU A 33 4.98 -1.20 4.56
C LEU A 33 6.45 -1.29 4.12
N HIS A 34 6.87 -0.41 3.21
CA HIS A 34 8.25 -0.42 2.70
C HIS A 34 9.26 0.04 3.75
N TYR A 35 8.90 0.99 4.60
CA TYR A 35 9.75 1.43 5.71
C TYR A 35 10.10 0.26 6.63
N TYR A 36 9.11 -0.56 7.02
CA TYR A 36 9.32 -1.76 7.82
C TYR A 36 10.16 -2.85 7.12
N ILE A 37 10.15 -2.90 5.78
CA ILE A 37 10.96 -3.84 5.00
C ILE A 37 12.41 -3.37 4.90
N THR A 38 12.64 -2.06 4.70
CA THR A 38 13.99 -1.50 4.51
C THR A 38 14.77 -1.27 5.80
N GLU A 39 14.12 -1.21 6.96
CA GLU A 39 14.78 -1.09 8.26
C GLU A 39 15.21 -2.44 8.88
N GLN A 40 15.23 -3.54 8.11
CA GLN A 40 15.82 -4.82 8.55
C GLN A 40 17.35 -4.84 8.49
#